data_AF-A0A673U8Q8-F1
#
_entry.id   AF-A0A673U8Q8-F1
#
_cell.length_a   1.000
_cell.length_b   1.000
_cell.length_c   1.000
_cell.angle_alpha   90.00
_cell.angle_beta   90.00
_cell.angle_gamma   90.00
#
_symmetry.space_group_name_H-M   'P 1'
#
loop_
_entity.id
_entity.type
_entity.pdbx_description
1 polymer ?
#
loop_
_entity_poly.entity_id
_entity_poly.type
_entity_poly.pdbx_seq_one_letter_code
_entity_poly.pdbx_strand_id
1 'polypeptide(L)' 'MVGLLEKTTGLVGFGVCDMVKAEPDNKKSEDQLQCGQLEEVILQAENELSLARKMIQGKPWEPLVQEPPANQWKWPI' A
#
# COMPACT_ATOMS: atom_id res chain seq x y z
N MET A 1 14.17 7.52 -2.78
CA MET A 1 13.09 6.89 -1.98
C MET A 1 11.73 6.93 -2.67
N VAL A 2 11.38 7.94 -3.48
CA VAL A 2 10.17 7.97 -4.34
C VAL A 2 10.01 6.70 -5.18
N GLY A 3 11.05 6.34 -5.93
CA GLY A 3 11.05 5.14 -6.75
C GLY A 3 11.07 3.83 -5.96
N LEU A 4 11.24 3.84 -4.63
CA LEU A 4 11.09 2.63 -3.81
C LEU A 4 9.62 2.43 -3.45
N LEU A 5 8.94 3.50 -3.01
CA LEU A 5 7.50 3.50 -2.72
C LEU A 5 6.69 3.16 -3.98
N GLU A 6 6.96 3.82 -5.11
CA GLU A 6 6.30 3.54 -6.38
C GLU A 6 6.52 2.10 -6.86
N LYS A 7 7.75 1.58 -6.69
CA LYS A 7 8.04 0.18 -6.99
C LYS A 7 7.32 -0.77 -6.03
N THR A 8 7.25 -0.48 -4.73
CA THR A 8 6.62 -1.38 -3.76
C THR A 8 5.10 -1.43 -3.90
N THR A 9 4.43 -0.28 -4.09
CA THR A 9 2.97 -0.27 -4.27
C THR A 9 2.58 -0.79 -5.65
N GLY A 10 3.39 -0.48 -6.68
CA GLY A 10 3.21 -1.02 -8.03
C GLY A 10 3.40 -2.54 -8.11
N LEU A 11 4.41 -3.09 -7.42
CA LEU A 11 4.66 -4.55 -7.43
C LEU A 11 3.52 -5.33 -6.76
N VAL A 12 2.97 -4.80 -5.66
CA VAL A 12 1.87 -5.43 -4.93
C VAL A 12 0.58 -5.40 -5.77
N GLY A 13 0.20 -4.23 -6.31
CA GLY A 13 -1.00 -4.12 -7.16
C GLY A 13 -0.89 -4.93 -8.47
N PHE A 14 0.30 -4.99 -9.08
CA PHE A 14 0.53 -5.78 -10.29
C PHE A 14 0.47 -7.29 -10.01
N GLY A 15 1.10 -7.75 -8.93
CA GLY A 15 1.09 -9.16 -8.55
C GLY A 15 -0.31 -9.70 -8.23
N VAL A 16 -1.13 -8.91 -7.53
CA VAL A 16 -2.54 -9.26 -7.26
C VAL A 16 -3.35 -9.33 -8.55
N CYS A 17 -3.12 -8.41 -9.49
CA CYS A 17 -3.83 -8.38 -10.77
C CYS A 17 -3.51 -9.60 -11.65
N ASP A 18 -2.25 -10.03 -11.70
CA ASP A 18 -1.84 -11.22 -12.45
C ASP A 18 -2.43 -12.50 -11.86
N MET A 19 -2.46 -12.63 -10.53
CA MET A 19 -3.12 -13.75 -9.85
C MET A 19 -4.62 -13.83 -10.14
N VAL A 20 -5.35 -12.71 -10.06
CA VAL A 20 -6.80 -12.66 -10.35
C VAL A 20 -7.10 -12.96 -11.82
N LYS A 21 -6.20 -12.62 -12.75
CA LYS A 21 -6.36 -12.93 -14.18
C LYS A 21 -6.04 -14.39 -14.52
N ALA A 22 -5.14 -15.03 -13.77
CA ALA A 22 -4.73 -16.40 -14.01
C ALA A 22 -5.81 -17.42 -13.62
N GLU A 23 -6.60 -17.13 -12.59
CA GLU A 23 -7.61 -18.05 -12.06
C GLU A 23 -9.01 -17.42 -12.09
N PRO A 24 -9.93 -17.90 -12.95
CA PRO A 24 -11.29 -17.37 -13.04
C PRO A 24 -12.23 -17.89 -11.93
N ASP A 25 -11.76 -18.81 -11.08
CA ASP A 25 -12.55 -19.39 -10.00
C ASP A 25 -12.32 -18.62 -8.69
N ASN A 26 -13.40 -18.04 -8.14
CA ASN A 26 -13.33 -17.17 -6.96
C ASN A 26 -12.65 -17.85 -5.77
N LYS A 27 -12.96 -19.12 -5.49
CA LYS A 27 -12.42 -19.81 -4.31
C LYS A 27 -10.93 -20.09 -4.42
N LYS A 28 -10.47 -20.49 -5.60
CA LYS A 28 -9.04 -20.72 -5.85
C LYS A 28 -8.24 -19.43 -5.79
N SER A 29 -8.81 -18.33 -6.27
CA SER A 29 -8.18 -17.01 -6.20
C SER A 29 -8.07 -16.53 -4.75
N GLU A 30 -9.08 -16.76 -3.91
CA GLU A 30 -9.04 -16.48 -2.47
C GLU A 30 -7.95 -17.29 -1.74
N ASP A 31 -7.87 -18.60 -2.02
CA ASP A 31 -6.85 -19.48 -1.44
C ASP A 31 -5.42 -19.08 -1.85
N GLN A 32 -5.23 -18.60 -3.09
CA GLN A 32 -3.92 -18.15 -3.59
C GLN A 32 -3.51 -16.78 -3.05
N LEU A 33 -4.46 -15.85 -2.91
CA LEU A 33 -4.20 -14.50 -2.42
C LEU A 33 -3.97 -14.44 -0.90
N GLN A 34 -4.52 -15.39 -0.14
CA GLN A 34 -4.41 -15.44 1.32
C GLN A 34 -4.82 -14.12 2.01
N CYS A 35 -5.66 -13.32 1.36
CA CYS A 35 -6.07 -11.98 1.79
C CYS A 35 -7.54 -11.90 2.23
N GLY A 36 -8.15 -13.03 2.58
CA GLY A 36 -9.56 -13.10 2.93
C GLY A 36 -10.47 -13.23 1.71
N GLN A 37 -11.64 -12.60 1.77
CA GLN A 37 -12.65 -12.65 0.70
C GLN A 37 -12.32 -11.71 -0.46
N LEU A 38 -12.77 -12.04 -1.67
CA LEU A 38 -12.52 -11.23 -2.85
C LEU A 38 -13.11 -9.80 -2.73
N GLU A 39 -14.22 -9.63 -2.02
CA GLU A 39 -14.83 -8.33 -1.73
C GLU A 39 -13.91 -7.42 -0.91
N GLU A 40 -13.19 -7.96 0.07
CA GLU A 40 -12.22 -7.21 0.87
C GLU A 40 -11.02 -6.78 0.01
N VAL A 41 -10.59 -7.63 -0.92
CA VAL A 41 -9.51 -7.31 -1.87
C VAL A 41 -9.91 -6.16 -2.80
N ILE A 42 -11.15 -6.14 -3.29
CA ILE A 42 -11.65 -5.03 -4.12
C ILE A 42 -11.69 -3.73 -3.30
N LEU A 43 -12.20 -3.78 -2.07
CA LEU A 43 -12.24 -2.62 -1.18
C LEU A 43 -10.82 -2.10 -0.87
N GLN A 44 -9.87 -3.01 -0.64
CA GLN A 44 -8.47 -2.68 -0.43
C GLN A 44 -7.87 -2.01 -1.67
N ALA A 45 -8.16 -2.51 -2.88
CA ALA A 45 -7.69 -1.90 -4.12
C ALA A 45 -8.23 -0.46 -4.31
N GLU A 46 -9.50 -0.21 -3.96
CA GLU A 46 -10.07 1.14 -3.97
C GLU A 46 -9.40 2.07 -2.96
N ASN A 47 -9.15 1.57 -1.74
CA ASN A 47 -8.45 2.30 -0.70
C ASN A 47 -7.01 2.63 -1.10
N GLU A 48 -6.29 1.68 -1.71
CA GLU A 48 -4.94 1.89 -2.21
C GLU A 48 -4.90 2.92 -3.35
N LEU A 49 -5.87 2.88 -4.26
CA LEU A 49 -5.99 3.87 -5.33
C LEU A 49 -6.27 5.27 -4.78
N SER A 50 -7.15 5.38 -3.78
CA SER A 50 -7.42 6.63 -3.07
C SER A 50 -6.18 7.14 -2.33
N LEU A 51 -5.44 6.23 -1.67
CA LEU A 51 -4.19 6.53 -0.99
C LEU A 51 -3.13 7.03 -1.97
N ALA A 52 -2.92 6.36 -3.11
CA ALA A 52 -1.96 6.78 -4.13
C ALA A 52 -2.22 8.21 -4.61
N ARG A 53 -3.48 8.57 -4.84
CA ARG A 53 -3.87 9.95 -5.20
C ARG A 53 -3.52 10.96 -4.11
N LYS A 54 -3.75 10.62 -2.84
CA LYS A 54 -3.40 11.47 -1.69
C LYS A 54 -1.89 11.59 -1.51
N MET A 55 -1.14 10.51 -1.71
CA MET A 55 0.32 10.48 -1.62
C MET A 55 0.96 11.41 -2.66
N ILE A 56 0.40 11.49 -3.87
CA ILE A 56 0.86 12.44 -4.91
C ILE A 56 0.71 13.90 -4.45
N GLN A 57 -0.37 14.23 -3.75
CA GLN A 57 -0.60 15.58 -3.25
C GLN A 57 0.27 15.89 -2.02
N GLY A 58 0.39 14.93 -1.09
CA GLY A 58 1.12 15.11 0.16
C GLY A 58 2.64 15.04 0.02
N LYS A 59 3.16 14.47 -1.06
CA LYS A 59 4.59 14.26 -1.34
C LYS A 59 5.41 13.87 -0.09
N PRO A 60 4.98 12.84 0.67
CA PRO A 60 5.60 12.49 1.96
C PRO A 60 7.06 11.99 1.85
N TRP A 61 7.55 11.84 0.63
CA TRP A 61 8.94 11.52 0.30
C TRP A 61 9.86 12.74 0.31
N GLU A 62 9.32 13.95 0.45
CA GLU A 62 10.12 15.16 0.68
C GLU A 62 10.78 15.10 2.07
N PRO A 63 11.93 15.75 2.27
CA PRO A 63 12.59 15.80 3.57
C PRO A 63 11.66 16.35 4.65
N LEU A 64 11.91 15.97 5.90
CA LEU A 64 11.18 16.48 7.05
C LEU A 64 11.13 18.01 7.00
N VAL A 65 9.91 18.56 7.05
CA VAL A 65 9.70 20.01 6.99
C VAL A 65 10.36 20.71 8.19
N GLN A 66 10.42 20.04 9.35
CA GLN A 66 11.09 20.53 10.56
C GLN A 66 11.72 19.36 11.33
N GLU A 67 12.89 19.61 11.90
CA GLU A 67 13.52 18.67 12.83
C GLU A 67 12.76 18.64 14.16
N PRO A 68 12.61 17.47 14.79
CA PRO A 68 11.94 17.38 16.08
C PRO A 68 12.76 18.08 17.18
N PRO A 69 12.11 18.73 18.17
CA PRO A 69 12.79 19.27 19.34
C PRO A 69 13.60 18.20 20.09
N ALA A 70 14.74 18.58 20.68
CA ALA A 70 15.71 17.65 21.27
C ALA A 70 15.17 16.68 22.35
N ASN A 71 14.02 16.99 22.98
CA ASN A 71 13.39 16.15 24.00
C ASN A 71 12.04 15.55 23.57
N GLN A 72 11.59 15.76 22.32
CA GLN A 72 10.25 15.36 21.87
C GLN A 72 10.01 13.84 21.94
N TRP A 73 11.06 13.04 21.71
CA TRP A 73 10.97 11.57 21.61
C TRP A 73 11.75 10.83 22.70
N LYS A 74 12.15 11.51 23.79
CA LYS A 74 12.88 10.87 24.89
C LYS A 74 11.90 10.24 25.89
N TRP A 75 11.98 8.93 26.05
CA TRP A 75 11.19 8.17 27.03
C TRP A 75 11.99 6.98 27.61
N PRO A 76 11.98 6.72 28.94
CA PRO A 76 11.54 7.60 30.04
C PRO A 76 12.53 8.75 30.32
N ILE A 77 12.10 9.75 31.09
CA ILE A 77 12.89 10.94 31.45
C ILE A 77 13.92 10.60 32.53
#